data_AF-A0A3N5KKU4-F1
#
_entry.id   AF-A0A3N5KKU4-F1
#
_cell.length_a   1.000
_cell.length_b   1.000
_cell.length_c   1.000
_cell.angle_alpha   90.00
_cell.angle_beta   90.00
_cell.angle_gamma   90.00
#
_symmetry.space_group_name_H-M   'P 1'
#
loop_
_entity.id
_entity.type
_entity.pdbx_description
1 polymer ?
#
loop_
_entity_poly.entity_id
_entity_poly.type
_entity_poly.pdbx_seq_one_letter_code
_entity_poly.pdbx_strand_id
1 'polypeptide(L)'
;EAAAQYALDRSVFDVPIGEFPLTKVKLARMAVLIQAARQFAYTVARLMAKGGGTLEASMVKAYVCRAAEWVTREAMQIHGGYGYAEEYAVSRLFVDARVLSIFEGTDEILALRVIARRLPASERPRG
;
A
#
# COMPACT_ATOMS: atom_id res chain seq x y z
N GLU A 1 6.79 3.17 10.23
CA GLU A 1 7.65 3.43 11.41
C GLU A 1 8.63 4.57 11.13
N ALA A 2 9.54 4.44 10.16
CA ALA A 2 10.49 5.50 9.80
C ALA A 2 9.87 6.92 9.66
N ALA A 3 8.76 7.05 8.94
CA ALA A 3 8.07 8.34 8.80
C ALA A 3 7.45 8.87 10.10
N ALA A 4 6.98 8.00 11.00
CA ALA A 4 6.46 8.43 12.29
C ALA A 4 7.60 8.94 13.18
N GLN A 5 8.73 8.23 13.20
CA GLN A 5 9.91 8.65 13.95
C GLN A 5 10.47 9.97 13.42
N TYR A 6 10.68 10.09 12.11
CA TYR A 6 11.13 11.34 11.49
C TYR A 6 10.16 12.50 11.79
N ALA A 7 8.85 12.22 11.87
CA ALA A 7 7.88 13.25 12.21
C ALA A 7 8.00 13.77 13.65
N LEU A 8 8.51 12.95 14.58
CA LEU A 8 8.80 13.37 15.95
C LEU A 8 10.14 14.11 16.05
N ASP A 9 11.14 13.68 15.28
CA ASP A 9 12.49 14.21 15.37
C ASP A 9 12.67 15.54 14.60
N ARG A 10 11.93 15.72 13.50
CA ARG A 10 12.04 16.90 12.65
C ARG A 10 11.15 18.01 13.18
N SER A 11 11.75 19.15 13.52
CA SER A 11 11.02 20.38 13.87
C SER A 11 11.04 21.42 12.76
N VAL A 12 9.93 22.15 12.61
CA VAL A 12 9.79 23.38 11.81
C VAL A 12 8.90 24.34 12.58
N PHE A 13 9.18 25.65 12.52
CA PHE A 13 8.49 26.63 13.36
C PHE A 13 8.50 26.24 14.85
N ASP A 14 9.64 25.72 15.31
CA ASP A 14 9.88 25.25 16.69
C ASP A 14 8.94 24.15 17.20
N VAL A 15 8.23 23.48 16.30
CA VAL A 15 7.35 22.35 16.64
C VAL A 15 7.69 21.11 15.81
N PRO A 16 7.64 19.89 16.39
CA PRO A 16 7.78 18.66 15.64
C PRO A 16 6.75 18.56 14.51
N ILE A 17 7.15 18.08 13.33
CA ILE A 17 6.24 18.03 12.19
C ILE A 17 5.07 17.07 12.41
N GLY A 18 5.22 16.11 13.33
CA GLY A 18 4.18 15.20 13.80
C GLY A 18 3.03 15.90 14.50
N GLU A 19 3.20 17.14 14.96
CA GLU A 19 2.12 17.90 15.60
C GLU A 19 1.14 18.55 14.61
N PHE A 20 1.57 18.78 13.37
CA PHE A 20 0.71 19.42 12.37
C PHE A 20 -0.45 18.49 11.95
N PRO A 21 -1.67 19.03 11.79
CA PRO A 21 -2.85 18.23 11.46
C PRO A 21 -2.69 17.39 10.19
N LEU A 22 -2.04 17.92 9.16
CA LEU A 22 -1.86 17.20 7.89
C LEU A 22 -0.90 16.01 8.02
N THR A 23 0.15 16.12 8.83
CA THR A 23 1.05 14.99 9.14
C THR A 23 0.31 13.91 9.91
N LYS A 24 -0.48 14.30 10.91
CA LYS A 24 -1.34 13.37 11.68
C LYS A 24 -2.31 12.62 10.77
N VAL A 25 -2.96 13.33 9.84
CA VAL A 25 -3.87 12.71 8.85
C VAL A 25 -3.14 11.71 7.96
N LYS A 26 -1.93 12.02 7.47
CA LYS A 26 -1.13 11.08 6.66
C LYS A 26 -0.79 9.83 7.46
N LEU A 27 -0.24 9.99 8.66
CA LEU A 27 0.13 8.87 9.54
C LEU A 27 -1.08 7.99 9.89
N ALA A 28 -2.23 8.60 10.19
CA ALA A 28 -3.46 7.87 10.46
C ALA A 28 -3.93 7.05 9.24
N ARG A 29 -3.94 7.65 8.04
CA ARG A 29 -4.32 6.94 6.80
C ARG A 29 -3.36 5.81 6.47
N MET A 30 -2.05 6.03 6.65
CA MET A 30 -1.04 4.98 6.48
C MET A 30 -1.30 3.81 7.43
N ALA A 31 -1.59 4.09 8.71
CA ALA A 31 -1.88 3.05 9.71
C ALA A 31 -3.14 2.24 9.33
N VAL A 32 -4.20 2.89 8.89
CA VAL A 32 -5.43 2.23 8.42
C VAL A 32 -5.14 1.29 7.25
N LEU A 33 -4.42 1.76 6.22
CA LEU A 33 -4.09 0.94 5.05
C LEU A 33 -3.21 -0.25 5.41
N ILE A 34 -2.19 -0.06 6.26
CA ILE A 34 -1.33 -1.15 6.73
C ILE A 34 -2.16 -2.22 7.44
N GLN A 35 -3.08 -1.81 8.34
CA GLN A 35 -3.89 -2.78 9.07
C GLN A 35 -4.89 -3.49 8.16
N ALA A 36 -5.55 -2.79 7.26
CA ALA A 36 -6.46 -3.40 6.28
C ALA A 36 -5.71 -4.42 5.40
N ALA A 37 -4.55 -4.04 4.86
CA ALA A 37 -3.69 -4.90 4.05
C ALA A 37 -3.25 -6.16 4.83
N ARG A 38 -2.82 -6.00 6.08
CA ARG A 38 -2.41 -7.11 6.96
C ARG A 38 -3.55 -8.10 7.20
N GLN A 39 -4.74 -7.60 7.54
CA GLN A 39 -5.89 -8.47 7.80
C GLN A 39 -6.33 -9.21 6.53
N PHE A 40 -6.32 -8.54 5.38
CA PHE A 40 -6.65 -9.17 4.11
C PHE A 40 -5.64 -10.28 3.76
N ALA A 41 -4.35 -9.97 3.82
CA ALA A 41 -3.28 -10.93 3.53
C ALA A 41 -3.35 -12.17 4.45
N TYR A 42 -3.50 -11.99 5.76
CA TYR A 42 -3.60 -13.12 6.70
C TYR A 42 -4.87 -13.95 6.51
N THR A 43 -5.99 -13.31 6.17
CA THR A 43 -7.23 -14.04 5.90
C THR A 43 -7.09 -14.94 4.68
N VAL A 44 -6.50 -14.42 3.61
CA VAL A 44 -6.26 -15.20 2.39
C VAL A 44 -5.19 -16.26 2.59
N ALA A 45 -4.11 -15.97 3.33
CA ALA A 45 -3.10 -16.97 3.67
C ALA A 45 -3.72 -18.18 4.40
N ARG A 46 -4.62 -17.94 5.36
CA ARG A 46 -5.36 -19.02 6.04
C ARG A 46 -6.28 -19.80 5.11
N LEU A 47 -6.87 -19.15 4.12
CA LEU A 47 -7.72 -19.80 3.12
C LEU A 47 -6.89 -20.68 2.16
N MET A 48 -5.72 -20.18 1.73
CA MET A 48 -4.77 -20.91 0.91
C MET A 48 -4.19 -22.13 1.63
N ALA A 49 -3.92 -22.02 2.93
CA ALA A 49 -3.49 -23.16 3.75
C ALA A 49 -4.52 -24.31 3.80
N LYS A 50 -5.80 -24.03 3.49
CA LYS A 50 -6.87 -25.03 3.39
C LYS A 50 -7.15 -25.50 1.95
N GLY A 51 -6.29 -25.13 0.99
CA GLY A 51 -6.43 -25.47 -0.43
C GLY A 51 -7.37 -24.57 -1.23
N GLY A 52 -7.84 -23.45 -0.66
CA GLY A 52 -8.69 -22.47 -1.33
C GLY A 52 -7.96 -21.18 -1.72
N GLY A 53 -8.71 -20.11 -1.97
CA GLY A 53 -8.17 -18.74 -1.92
C GLY A 53 -7.39 -18.27 -3.15
N THR A 54 -7.38 -19.01 -4.26
CA THR A 54 -6.59 -18.65 -5.46
C THR A 54 -7.02 -17.30 -6.06
N LEU A 55 -8.33 -17.02 -6.08
CA LEU A 55 -8.85 -15.75 -6.59
C LEU A 55 -8.51 -14.61 -5.62
N GLU A 56 -8.72 -14.85 -4.33
CA GLU A 56 -8.47 -13.91 -3.27
C GLU A 56 -6.98 -13.58 -3.14
N ALA A 57 -6.08 -14.52 -3.44
CA ALA A 57 -4.64 -14.28 -3.52
C ALA A 57 -4.30 -13.25 -4.62
N SER A 58 -4.96 -13.35 -5.78
CA SER A 58 -4.80 -12.38 -6.85
C SER A 58 -5.35 -11.01 -6.47
N MET A 59 -6.48 -10.96 -5.75
CA MET A 59 -7.04 -9.71 -5.20
C MET A 59 -6.15 -9.09 -4.13
N VAL A 60 -5.59 -9.90 -3.23
CA VAL A 60 -4.63 -9.47 -2.19
C VAL A 60 -3.42 -8.85 -2.85
N LYS A 61 -2.82 -9.51 -3.84
CA LYS A 61 -1.67 -8.97 -4.55
C LYS A 61 -1.98 -7.60 -5.16
N ALA A 62 -3.04 -7.50 -5.97
CA ALA A 62 -3.39 -6.25 -6.63
C ALA A 62 -3.68 -5.10 -5.64
N TYR A 63 -4.27 -5.40 -4.48
CA TYR A 63 -4.59 -4.39 -3.47
C TYR A 63 -3.38 -4.03 -2.59
N VAL A 64 -2.72 -5.03 -1.99
CA VAL A 64 -1.67 -4.84 -0.99
C VAL A 64 -0.42 -4.23 -1.60
N CYS A 65 -0.06 -4.59 -2.84
CA CYS A 65 1.06 -3.97 -3.55
C CYS A 65 0.83 -2.46 -3.74
N ARG A 66 -0.36 -2.06 -4.20
CA ARG A 66 -0.74 -0.64 -4.31
C ARG A 66 -0.78 0.08 -2.98
N ALA A 67 -1.27 -0.58 -1.93
CA ALA A 67 -1.27 -0.02 -0.58
C ALA A 67 0.16 0.22 -0.08
N ALA A 68 1.08 -0.73 -0.29
CA ALA A 68 2.49 -0.58 0.06
C ALA A 68 3.16 0.58 -0.70
N GLU A 69 2.93 0.70 -2.01
CA GLU A 69 3.42 1.83 -2.80
C GLU A 69 2.89 3.17 -2.26
N TRP A 70 1.59 3.25 -1.98
CA TRP A 70 1.00 4.48 -1.43
C TRP A 70 1.60 4.84 -0.06
N VAL A 71 1.74 3.87 0.84
CA VAL A 71 2.29 4.09 2.19
C VAL A 71 3.74 4.56 2.13
N THR A 72 4.56 3.93 1.28
CA THR A 72 5.97 4.32 1.12
C THR A 72 6.11 5.69 0.46
N ARG A 73 5.25 6.04 -0.51
CA ARG A 73 5.20 7.39 -1.08
C ARG A 73 4.85 8.45 -0.04
N GLU A 74 3.85 8.21 0.81
CA GLU A 74 3.51 9.15 1.89
C GLU A 74 4.64 9.25 2.94
N ALA A 75 5.37 8.17 3.17
CA ALA A 75 6.55 8.20 4.01
C ALA A 75 7.65 9.12 3.43
N MET A 76 7.91 9.06 2.12
CA MET A 76 8.81 10.01 1.44
C MET A 76 8.31 11.44 1.60
N GLN A 77 7.02 11.68 1.40
CA GLN A 77 6.42 13.00 1.52
C GLN A 77 6.61 13.63 2.91
N ILE A 78 6.52 12.83 3.97
CA ILE A 78 6.79 13.26 5.36
C ILE A 78 8.27 13.62 5.55
N HIS A 79 9.18 12.93 4.87
CA HIS A 79 10.62 13.25 4.89
C HIS A 79 10.98 14.47 4.02
N GLY A 80 10.07 14.94 3.15
CA GLY A 80 10.33 16.03 2.22
C GLY A 80 11.44 15.65 1.23
N GLY A 81 12.39 16.56 0.98
CA GLY A 81 13.53 16.30 0.09
C GLY A 81 14.39 15.11 0.52
N TYR A 82 14.53 14.88 1.83
CA TYR A 82 15.26 13.71 2.36
C TYR A 82 14.56 12.38 2.08
N GLY A 83 13.29 12.39 1.70
CA GLY A 83 12.60 11.19 1.25
C GLY A 83 13.19 10.57 -0.01
N TYR A 84 13.96 11.34 -0.79
CA TYR A 84 14.68 10.89 -1.99
C TYR A 84 16.15 10.55 -1.71
N ALA A 85 16.65 10.85 -0.51
CA ALA A 85 18.04 10.62 -0.15
C ALA A 85 18.27 9.15 0.24
N GLU A 86 19.40 8.58 -0.18
CA GLU A 86 19.69 7.15 0.01
C GLU A 86 19.97 6.79 1.48
N GLU A 87 20.34 7.78 2.29
CA GLU A 87 20.57 7.65 3.72
C GLU A 87 19.28 7.32 4.50
N TYR A 88 18.12 7.67 3.95
CA TYR A 88 16.82 7.35 4.54
C TYR A 88 16.20 6.15 3.84
N ALA A 89 15.94 5.07 4.60
CA ALA A 89 15.41 3.82 4.05
C ALA A 89 14.09 3.96 3.27
N VAL A 90 13.32 5.03 3.50
CA VAL A 90 12.05 5.27 2.80
C VAL A 90 12.20 5.45 1.28
N SER A 91 13.35 5.94 0.80
CA SER A 91 13.63 6.10 -0.63
C SER A 91 13.67 4.73 -1.31
N ARG A 92 14.48 3.81 -0.78
CA ARG A 92 14.57 2.43 -1.25
C ARG A 92 13.25 1.69 -1.14
N LEU A 93 12.55 1.83 -0.01
CA LEU A 93 11.26 1.16 0.22
C LEU A 93 10.21 1.55 -0.82
N PHE A 94 10.19 2.80 -1.30
CA PHE A 94 9.28 3.21 -2.37
C PHE A 94 9.63 2.55 -3.71
N VAL A 95 10.92 2.50 -4.07
CA VAL A 95 11.38 1.82 -5.29
C VAL A 95 11.02 0.34 -5.26
N ASP A 96 11.29 -0.32 -4.13
CA ASP A 96 10.96 -1.73 -3.91
C ASP A 96 9.44 -1.98 -3.94
N ALA A 97 8.63 -1.06 -3.41
CA ALA A 97 7.18 -1.19 -3.45
C ALA A 97 6.61 -0.99 -4.87
N ARG A 98 7.21 -0.10 -5.67
CA ARG A 98 6.73 0.24 -7.00
C ARG A 98 6.78 -0.95 -7.97
N VAL A 99 7.81 -1.79 -7.87
CA VAL A 99 7.94 -2.96 -8.78
C VAL A 99 6.89 -4.04 -8.51
N LEU A 100 6.31 -4.07 -7.30
CA LEU A 100 5.35 -5.11 -6.89
C LEU A 100 4.06 -5.11 -7.72
N SER A 101 3.69 -3.98 -8.31
CA SER A 101 2.51 -3.86 -9.18
C SER A 101 2.77 -4.38 -10.60
N ILE A 102 4.01 -4.76 -10.91
CA ILE A 102 4.48 -5.11 -12.26
C ILE A 102 4.93 -6.57 -12.30
N PHE A 103 5.75 -6.98 -11.33
CA PHE A 103 6.35 -8.31 -11.30
C PHE A 103 5.31 -9.40 -11.01
N GLU A 104 5.52 -10.62 -11.55
CA GLU A 104 4.64 -11.79 -11.37
C GLU A 104 3.16 -11.56 -11.77
N GLY A 105 2.94 -10.72 -12.77
CA GLY A 105 1.62 -10.32 -13.26
C GLY A 105 1.24 -8.92 -12.79
N THR A 106 1.07 -8.03 -13.76
CA THR A 106 0.71 -6.64 -13.48
C THR A 106 -0.69 -6.53 -12.90
N ASP A 107 -0.96 -5.45 -12.18
CA ASP A 107 -2.29 -5.18 -11.61
C ASP A 107 -3.40 -5.28 -12.67
N GLU A 108 -3.18 -4.74 -13.86
CA GLU A 108 -4.15 -4.76 -14.97
C GLU A 108 -4.40 -6.18 -15.48
N ILE A 109 -3.34 -7.00 -15.55
CA ILE A 109 -3.45 -8.39 -15.98
C ILE A 109 -4.18 -9.22 -14.90
N LEU A 110 -3.87 -9.04 -13.62
CA LEU A 110 -4.60 -9.70 -12.53
C LEU A 110 -6.06 -9.29 -12.53
N ALA A 111 -6.34 -8.00 -12.65
CA ALA A 111 -7.69 -7.45 -12.72
C ALA A 111 -8.48 -8.03 -13.90
N LEU A 112 -7.93 -7.97 -15.11
CA LEU A 112 -8.63 -8.38 -16.32
C LEU A 112 -8.73 -9.91 -16.49
N ARG A 113 -7.62 -10.62 -16.28
CA ARG A 113 -7.49 -12.03 -16.65
C ARG A 113 -7.87 -12.99 -15.53
N VAL A 114 -7.86 -12.54 -14.27
CA VAL A 114 -8.17 -13.38 -13.11
C VAL A 114 -9.44 -12.89 -12.42
N ILE A 115 -9.44 -11.63 -11.97
CA ILE A 115 -10.52 -11.10 -11.12
C ILE A 115 -11.81 -10.94 -11.93
N ALA A 116 -11.78 -10.15 -13.00
CA ALA A 116 -12.97 -9.83 -13.79
C ALA A 116 -13.63 -11.08 -14.40
N ARG A 117 -12.84 -12.09 -14.78
CA ARG A 117 -13.38 -13.36 -15.33
C ARG A 117 -14.15 -14.21 -14.31
N ARG A 118 -13.87 -14.02 -13.03
CA ARG A 118 -14.50 -14.75 -11.93
C ARG A 118 -15.65 -13.95 -11.29
N LEU A 119 -15.77 -12.66 -11.60
CA LEU A 119 -16.93 -11.86 -11.25
C LEU A 119 -18.12 -12.29 -12.14
N PRO A 120 -19.35 -12.32 -11.59
CA PRO A 120 -20.54 -12.52 -12.42
C PRO A 120 -20.58 -11.44 -13.49
N ALA A 121 -20.87 -11.81 -14.73
CA ALA A 121 -21.13 -10.82 -15.77
C ALA A 121 -22.33 -9.97 -15.33
N SER A 122 -22.14 -8.67 -15.13
CA SER A 122 -23.30 -7.76 -15.05
C SER A 122 -24.03 -7.90 -16.37
N GLU A 123 -25.31 -8.28 -16.33
CA GLU A 123 -26.17 -8.24 -17.50
C GLU A 123 -25.98 -6.88 -18.19
N ARG A 124 -25.50 -6.88 -19.44
CA ARG A 124 -25.47 -5.63 -20.20
C ARG A 124 -26.92 -5.14 -20.26
N PRO A 125 -27.22 -3.88 -19.93
CA PRO A 125 -28.54 -3.34 -20.22
C PRO A 125 -28.77 -3.54 -21.72
N ARG A 126 -29.80 -4.32 -22.06
CA ARG A 126 -30.21 -4.52 -23.45
C ARG A 126 -30.72 -3.17 -23.93
N GLY A 127 -29.87 -2.45 -24.66
CA GLY A 127 -30.29 -1.33 -25.51
C GLY A 127 -30.75 -1.85 -26.86
#